data_AF-A0A073CH77-F1
#
_entry.id   AF-A0A073CH77-F1
#
_cell.length_a   1.000
_cell.length_b   1.000
_cell.length_c   1.000
_cell.angle_alpha   90.00
_cell.angle_beta   90.00
_cell.angle_gamma   90.00
#
_symmetry.space_group_name_H-M   'P 1'
#
loop_
_entity.id
_entity.type
_entity.pdbx_description
1 polymer ?
#
loop_
_entity_poly.entity_id
_entity_poly.type
_entity_poly.pdbx_seq_one_letter_code
_entity_poly.pdbx_strand_id
1 'polypeptide(L)'
;MSNFMIQQRRFLGLLLNFSIALSLNPFLLISVAHSQTLAQCKLSPQAIAQKESLRQAVLTGDSQALKNYNIILTQHAQQVNQCRQQINPKNQAIWLRLYPCDTRTGEIDRILDNIINRGYNKVYLEVFYDGQVLLPSSKNPTAWPAAIRIPGTENQDLLAETIQKGRQRGLKVYAWMFMLNYGYTYTLKPDRTSVLAINGKGETTTTAVVDQTKIDEYGESFVNQGFVDPYHPVARQDYLTLLNAILQRRPDGVLFDYVRYPKGLGADSVASKVKDLWIYGEYAQQAFLNRASSQKGRDLMQRFLQQGFITEIDVKTVNEKHPTEKDKPYWPDEKEWKTLASIPKMGETLQLQLWRLSVAHARQGVLDFLAIASQPVQSQGIPAGAVFFPEGNRRIGQMGFDSRMQPWDQFSPSIEWHPMSYAVCGQVNCITAQVQQVVTQAPPGTQVIPALAGDWGKSIKNRPSLEQQMADIYATIPQINAFSHYGYDWQDSEETRQRKFCKQ
;
A
#
# COMPACT_ATOMS: atom_id res chain seq x y z
N MET A 1 12.18 -49.33 -42.31
CA MET A 1 11.37 -50.27 -43.10
C MET A 1 11.22 -51.55 -42.31
N SER A 2 9.97 -51.98 -42.10
CA SER A 2 9.49 -53.33 -41.77
C SER A 2 10.00 -53.95 -40.45
N ASN A 3 9.17 -54.01 -39.40
CA ASN A 3 8.04 -54.92 -39.16
C ASN A 3 8.43 -56.24 -38.47
N PHE A 4 7.72 -56.50 -37.37
CA PHE A 4 7.01 -57.73 -37.01
C PHE A 4 7.61 -58.78 -36.05
N MET A 5 6.69 -59.18 -35.15
CA MET A 5 6.45 -60.48 -34.51
C MET A 5 7.46 -60.98 -33.46
N ILE A 6 7.12 -61.08 -32.17
CA ILE A 6 6.13 -61.94 -31.48
C ILE A 6 6.29 -63.44 -31.82
N GLN A 7 6.83 -64.25 -30.90
CA GLN A 7 6.10 -65.36 -30.26
C GLN A 7 6.89 -66.09 -29.15
N GLN A 8 6.18 -66.25 -28.02
CA GLN A 8 6.05 -67.43 -27.15
C GLN A 8 7.29 -68.20 -26.64
N ARG A 9 7.38 -68.32 -25.31
CA ARG A 9 6.90 -69.53 -24.59
C ARG A 9 6.83 -69.32 -23.08
N ARG A 10 5.67 -69.67 -22.52
CA ARG A 10 5.37 -69.83 -21.08
C ARG A 10 6.00 -71.12 -20.56
N PHE A 11 6.46 -71.17 -19.31
CA PHE A 11 6.19 -72.30 -18.40
C PHE A 11 6.40 -71.91 -16.91
N LEU A 12 5.34 -72.17 -16.15
CA LEU A 12 5.18 -72.42 -14.70
C LEU A 12 6.24 -71.91 -13.68
N GLY A 13 5.82 -70.92 -12.89
CA GLY A 13 5.31 -71.12 -11.52
C GLY A 13 6.23 -71.75 -10.46
N LEU A 14 6.72 -70.92 -9.53
CA LEU A 14 6.81 -71.26 -8.10
C LEU A 14 6.90 -69.98 -7.25
N LEU A 15 5.93 -69.83 -6.34
CA LEU A 15 5.81 -68.76 -5.36
C LEU A 15 6.74 -69.05 -4.17
N LEU A 16 7.55 -68.07 -3.77
CA LEU A 16 8.17 -68.02 -2.45
C LEU A 16 8.16 -66.56 -1.96
N ASN A 17 7.42 -66.36 -0.87
CA ASN A 17 7.23 -65.11 -0.16
C ASN A 17 8.56 -64.63 0.46
N PHE A 18 8.96 -63.39 0.15
CA PHE A 18 10.01 -62.67 0.88
C PHE A 18 9.37 -61.65 1.81
N SER A 19 9.46 -61.90 3.11
CA SER A 19 9.21 -60.92 4.16
C SER A 19 10.44 -60.04 4.32
N ILE A 20 10.32 -58.75 4.00
CA ILE A 20 11.34 -57.74 4.31
C ILE A 20 10.84 -56.93 5.50
N ALA A 21 11.55 -57.06 6.63
CA ALA A 21 11.37 -56.24 7.82
C ALA A 21 11.87 -54.81 7.53
N LEU A 22 10.96 -53.83 7.55
CA LEU A 22 11.32 -52.42 7.61
C LEU A 22 11.61 -52.04 9.07
N SER A 23 12.88 -51.81 9.37
CA SER A 23 13.34 -51.13 10.57
C SER A 23 12.87 -49.67 10.54
N LEU A 24 11.84 -49.35 11.34
CA LEU A 24 11.40 -47.98 11.59
C LEU A 24 12.43 -47.26 12.46
N ASN A 25 13.09 -46.27 11.86
CA ASN A 25 13.99 -45.33 12.52
C ASN A 25 13.15 -44.39 13.42
N PRO A 26 13.37 -44.32 14.75
CA PRO A 26 12.51 -43.55 15.65
C PRO A 26 12.75 -42.02 15.60
N PHE A 27 13.59 -41.53 14.67
CA PHE A 27 13.97 -40.11 14.57
C PHE A 27 13.19 -39.29 13.52
N LEU A 28 12.11 -39.84 12.94
CA LEU A 28 11.28 -39.14 11.94
C LEU A 28 9.88 -38.71 12.47
N LEU A 29 9.72 -38.58 13.79
CA LEU A 29 8.47 -38.13 14.42
C LEU A 29 8.53 -36.70 14.99
N ILE A 30 9.42 -35.86 14.49
CA ILE A 30 9.46 -34.42 14.83
C ILE A 30 9.31 -33.60 13.55
N SER A 31 8.08 -33.47 13.03
CA SER A 31 7.72 -32.37 12.12
C SER A 31 6.22 -32.25 11.78
N VAL A 32 5.33 -33.08 12.31
CA VAL A 32 3.89 -32.97 12.01
C VAL A 32 3.13 -32.03 12.98
N ALA A 33 3.79 -31.50 14.01
CA ALA A 33 3.15 -30.67 15.05
C ALA A 33 3.24 -29.14 14.81
N HIS A 34 4.01 -28.66 13.83
CA HIS A 34 4.12 -27.21 13.54
C HIS A 34 3.03 -26.67 12.60
N SER A 35 2.14 -27.53 12.09
CA SER A 35 1.03 -27.15 11.20
C SER A 35 -0.26 -26.75 11.94
N GLN A 36 -0.32 -26.94 13.27
CA GLN A 36 -1.47 -26.58 14.12
C GLN A 36 -1.30 -25.25 14.89
N THR A 37 -0.20 -24.52 14.71
CA THR A 37 0.22 -23.46 15.66
C THR A 37 0.33 -22.04 15.08
N LEU A 38 -0.42 -21.73 14.04
CA LEU A 38 -1.09 -20.42 14.02
C LEU A 38 -2.56 -20.72 14.32
N ALA A 39 -2.92 -20.73 15.60
CA ALA A 39 -4.31 -20.81 16.02
C ALA A 39 -5.01 -19.56 15.51
N GLN A 40 -5.58 -19.67 14.32
CA GLN A 40 -6.33 -18.62 13.65
C GLN A 40 -7.50 -18.35 14.58
N CYS A 41 -7.56 -17.17 15.20
CA CYS A 41 -8.59 -16.73 16.17
C CYS A 41 -10.00 -16.64 15.56
N LYS A 42 -10.38 -17.66 14.78
CA LYS A 42 -11.61 -17.84 14.04
C LYS A 42 -12.71 -18.30 14.99
N LEU A 43 -13.92 -17.90 14.68
CA LEU A 43 -15.10 -18.37 15.39
C LEU A 43 -15.52 -19.74 14.84
N SER A 44 -16.19 -20.54 15.67
CA SER A 44 -16.65 -21.87 15.25
C SER A 44 -17.78 -21.75 14.21
N PRO A 45 -17.94 -22.72 13.31
CA PRO A 45 -19.04 -22.73 12.34
C PRO A 45 -20.42 -22.58 12.98
N GLN A 46 -20.63 -23.19 14.16
CA GLN A 46 -21.88 -23.12 14.91
C GLN A 46 -22.16 -21.70 15.42
N ALA A 47 -21.15 -21.04 16.00
CA ALA A 47 -21.27 -19.66 16.48
C ALA A 47 -21.54 -18.69 15.31
N ILE A 48 -20.88 -18.91 14.17
CA ILE A 48 -21.10 -18.16 12.93
C ILE A 48 -22.56 -18.31 12.45
N ALA A 49 -23.06 -19.55 12.35
CA ALA A 49 -24.42 -19.83 11.91
C ALA A 49 -25.48 -19.23 12.85
N GLN A 50 -25.26 -19.30 14.16
CA GLN A 50 -26.14 -18.68 15.16
C GLN A 50 -26.20 -17.15 14.98
N LYS A 51 -25.04 -16.50 14.82
CA LYS A 51 -24.97 -15.06 14.58
C LYS A 51 -25.68 -14.66 13.29
N GLU A 52 -25.48 -15.42 12.22
CA GLU A 52 -26.14 -15.16 10.93
C GLU A 52 -27.66 -15.32 11.01
N SER A 53 -28.16 -16.36 11.71
CA SER A 53 -29.60 -16.53 11.93
C SER A 53 -30.22 -15.35 12.68
N LEU A 54 -29.53 -14.83 13.70
CA LEU A 54 -29.96 -13.63 14.43
C LEU A 54 -29.97 -12.40 13.51
N ARG A 55 -28.91 -12.20 12.70
CA ARG A 55 -28.83 -11.09 11.74
C ARG A 55 -29.99 -11.12 10.74
N GLN A 56 -30.33 -12.29 10.20
CA GLN A 56 -31.45 -12.45 9.27
C GLN A 56 -32.80 -12.14 9.92
N ALA A 57 -33.03 -12.59 11.16
CA ALA A 57 -34.25 -12.27 11.91
C ALA A 57 -34.36 -10.76 12.24
N VAL A 58 -33.24 -10.06 12.45
CA VAL A 58 -33.22 -8.59 12.58
C VAL A 58 -33.73 -7.92 11.31
N LEU A 59 -33.37 -8.43 10.13
CA LEU A 59 -33.85 -7.88 8.85
C LEU A 59 -35.36 -8.05 8.65
N THR A 60 -35.99 -9.01 9.33
CA THR A 60 -37.45 -9.18 9.33
C THR A 60 -38.16 -8.38 10.42
N GLY A 61 -37.44 -7.55 11.18
CA GLY A 61 -38.02 -6.68 12.21
C GLY A 61 -38.15 -7.31 13.61
N ASP A 62 -37.50 -8.43 13.88
CA ASP A 62 -37.55 -9.08 15.20
C ASP A 62 -36.72 -8.32 16.25
N SER A 63 -37.40 -7.64 17.17
CA SER A 63 -36.79 -6.86 18.24
C SER A 63 -36.03 -7.71 19.28
N GLN A 64 -36.44 -8.97 19.51
CA GLN A 64 -35.73 -9.88 20.41
C GLN A 64 -34.47 -10.42 19.74
N ALA A 65 -34.56 -10.73 18.44
CA ALA A 65 -33.38 -11.08 17.64
C ALA A 65 -32.35 -9.94 17.65
N LEU A 66 -32.77 -8.67 17.59
CA LEU A 66 -31.86 -7.52 17.67
C LEU A 66 -31.09 -7.47 19.00
N LYS A 67 -31.78 -7.70 20.13
CA LYS A 67 -31.11 -7.76 21.44
C LYS A 67 -30.10 -8.89 21.49
N ASN A 68 -30.51 -10.08 21.05
CA ASN A 68 -29.66 -11.26 21.02
C ASN A 68 -28.47 -11.10 20.05
N TYR A 69 -28.68 -10.43 18.92
CA TYR A 69 -27.64 -10.11 17.96
C TYR A 69 -26.59 -9.19 18.59
N ASN A 70 -26.99 -8.12 19.26
CA ASN A 70 -26.05 -7.23 19.94
C ASN A 70 -25.24 -7.93 21.05
N ILE A 71 -25.86 -8.88 21.77
CA ILE A 71 -25.17 -9.71 22.77
C ILE A 71 -24.12 -10.60 22.10
N ILE A 72 -24.48 -11.32 21.02
CA ILE A 72 -23.54 -12.23 20.36
C ILE A 72 -22.39 -11.47 19.68
N LEU A 73 -22.62 -10.25 19.17
CA LEU A 73 -21.56 -9.39 18.66
C LEU A 73 -20.50 -9.09 19.73
N THR A 74 -20.93 -8.76 20.95
CA THR A 74 -20.02 -8.48 22.08
C THR A 74 -19.25 -9.73 22.51
N GLN A 75 -19.93 -10.89 22.59
CA GLN A 75 -19.30 -12.16 22.94
C GLN A 75 -18.23 -12.57 21.93
N HIS A 76 -18.55 -12.47 20.64
CA HIS A 76 -17.61 -12.78 19.56
C HIS A 76 -16.42 -11.81 19.54
N ALA A 77 -16.66 -10.53 19.79
CA ALA A 77 -15.60 -9.54 19.94
C ALA A 77 -14.64 -9.90 21.08
N GLN A 78 -15.17 -10.28 22.25
CA GLN A 78 -14.36 -10.71 23.39
C GLN A 78 -13.56 -11.97 23.08
N GLN A 79 -14.18 -12.97 22.46
CA GLN A 79 -13.50 -14.22 22.10
C GLN A 79 -12.31 -13.98 21.16
N VAL A 80 -12.50 -13.20 20.09
CA VAL A 80 -11.41 -12.89 19.16
C VAL A 80 -10.33 -12.05 19.84
N ASN A 81 -10.71 -11.04 20.63
CA ASN A 81 -9.74 -10.18 21.33
C ASN A 81 -8.92 -10.95 22.37
N GLN A 82 -9.53 -11.82 23.17
CA GLN A 82 -8.83 -12.67 24.14
C GLN A 82 -7.86 -13.61 23.44
N CYS A 83 -8.28 -14.24 22.34
CA CYS A 83 -7.40 -15.07 21.52
C CYS A 83 -6.20 -14.27 21.00
N ARG A 84 -6.43 -13.07 20.44
CA ARG A 84 -5.35 -12.19 19.92
C ARG A 84 -4.43 -11.66 21.01
N GLN A 85 -4.90 -11.52 22.25
CA GLN A 85 -4.03 -11.17 23.37
C GLN A 85 -3.08 -12.30 23.75
N GLN A 86 -3.45 -13.56 23.52
CA GLN A 86 -2.66 -14.73 23.86
C GLN A 86 -1.78 -15.20 22.68
N ILE A 87 -2.32 -15.18 21.47
CA ILE A 87 -1.72 -15.78 20.27
C ILE A 87 -1.30 -14.69 19.28
N ASN A 88 -0.17 -14.90 18.61
CA ASN A 88 0.30 -14.02 17.54
C ASN A 88 -0.34 -14.38 16.19
N PRO A 89 -0.56 -13.38 15.30
CA PRO A 89 -0.30 -11.96 15.52
C PRO A 89 -1.34 -11.29 16.43
N LYS A 90 -0.89 -10.28 17.19
CA LYS A 90 -1.74 -9.45 18.08
C LYS A 90 -2.71 -8.58 17.28
N ASN A 91 -2.27 -8.10 16.13
CA ASN A 91 -3.10 -7.35 15.20
C ASN A 91 -3.15 -8.06 13.85
N GLN A 92 -4.36 -8.28 13.35
CA GLN A 92 -4.56 -8.81 12.01
C GLN A 92 -5.61 -7.97 11.31
N ALA A 93 -5.20 -7.32 10.23
CA ALA A 93 -6.04 -6.43 9.45
C ALA A 93 -6.43 -7.02 8.09
N ILE A 94 -7.56 -6.58 7.56
CA ILE A 94 -7.99 -6.85 6.18
C ILE A 94 -8.26 -5.52 5.46
N TRP A 95 -7.83 -5.42 4.21
CA TRP A 95 -8.09 -4.26 3.36
C TRP A 95 -9.45 -4.42 2.70
N LEU A 96 -10.33 -3.43 2.85
CA LEU A 96 -11.74 -3.51 2.46
C LEU A 96 -12.14 -2.32 1.59
N ARG A 97 -12.58 -2.60 0.37
CA ARG A 97 -13.34 -1.65 -0.46
C ARG A 97 -14.84 -1.87 -0.21
N LEU A 98 -15.60 -0.79 -0.11
CA LEU A 98 -17.06 -0.82 -0.13
C LEU A 98 -17.60 -0.43 -1.51
N TYR A 99 -18.79 -0.94 -1.81
CA TYR A 99 -19.44 -0.82 -3.10
C TYR A 99 -20.87 -0.32 -2.97
N PRO A 100 -21.49 0.12 -4.08
CA PRO A 100 -22.82 0.70 -4.02
C PRO A 100 -23.89 -0.21 -3.37
N CYS A 101 -23.81 -1.53 -3.51
CA CYS A 101 -24.81 -2.45 -2.95
C CYS A 101 -24.62 -2.70 -1.45
N ASP A 102 -23.53 -2.23 -0.85
CA ASP A 102 -23.28 -2.29 0.58
C ASP A 102 -24.15 -1.27 1.35
N THR A 103 -24.81 -0.35 0.64
CA THR A 103 -25.86 0.56 1.16
C THR A 103 -27.15 -0.14 1.56
N ARG A 104 -27.33 -1.41 1.18
CA ARG A 104 -28.50 -2.20 1.55
C ARG A 104 -28.48 -2.51 3.04
N THR A 105 -29.64 -2.46 3.67
CA THR A 105 -29.82 -2.79 5.08
C THR A 105 -29.18 -4.14 5.43
N GLY A 106 -28.24 -4.13 6.39
CA GLY A 106 -27.58 -5.34 6.89
C GLY A 106 -26.37 -5.83 6.11
N GLU A 107 -26.00 -5.22 4.98
CA GLU A 107 -24.81 -5.65 4.22
C GLU A 107 -23.50 -5.30 4.95
N ILE A 108 -23.39 -4.09 5.50
CA ILE A 108 -22.23 -3.73 6.34
C ILE A 108 -22.10 -4.68 7.54
N ASP A 109 -23.23 -5.08 8.14
CA ASP A 109 -23.23 -6.05 9.24
C ASP A 109 -22.68 -7.41 8.81
N ARG A 110 -23.16 -7.91 7.67
CA ARG A 110 -22.73 -9.19 7.09
C ARG A 110 -21.24 -9.19 6.75
N ILE A 111 -20.74 -8.12 6.12
CA ILE A 111 -19.33 -7.97 5.75
C ILE A 111 -18.44 -7.96 7.00
N LEU A 112 -18.78 -7.12 7.98
CA LEU A 112 -17.99 -7.02 9.21
C LEU A 112 -18.08 -8.28 10.06
N ASP A 113 -19.22 -8.98 10.03
CA ASP A 113 -19.38 -10.30 10.63
C ASP A 113 -18.44 -11.32 9.98
N ASN A 114 -18.37 -11.38 8.66
CA ASN A 114 -17.46 -12.26 7.94
C ASN A 114 -15.99 -11.99 8.31
N ILE A 115 -15.62 -10.72 8.45
CA ILE A 115 -14.27 -10.31 8.82
C ILE A 115 -13.93 -10.81 10.24
N ILE A 116 -14.76 -10.53 11.24
CA ILE A 116 -14.45 -10.98 12.60
C ILE A 116 -14.54 -12.51 12.75
N ASN A 117 -15.42 -13.18 12.00
CA ASN A 117 -15.52 -14.64 11.98
C ASN A 117 -14.20 -15.29 11.56
N ARG A 118 -13.44 -14.64 10.67
CA ARG A 118 -12.10 -15.07 10.22
C ARG A 118 -10.98 -14.70 11.21
N GLY A 119 -11.31 -14.05 12.33
CA GLY A 119 -10.40 -13.71 13.42
C GLY A 119 -9.63 -12.41 13.24
N TYR A 120 -10.01 -11.55 12.29
CA TYR A 120 -9.44 -10.21 12.15
C TYR A 120 -9.93 -9.30 13.29
N ASN A 121 -9.08 -8.36 13.72
CA ASN A 121 -9.41 -7.35 14.72
C ASN A 121 -9.19 -5.90 14.23
N LYS A 122 -8.76 -5.75 12.98
CA LYS A 122 -8.63 -4.45 12.30
C LYS A 122 -9.20 -4.52 10.87
N VAL A 123 -9.71 -3.40 10.38
CA VAL A 123 -10.16 -3.20 8.99
C VAL A 123 -9.50 -1.93 8.46
N TYR A 124 -8.85 -2.03 7.30
CA TYR A 124 -8.33 -0.88 6.56
C TYR A 124 -9.34 -0.58 5.46
N LEU A 125 -10.26 0.33 5.76
CA LEU A 125 -11.38 0.69 4.89
C LEU A 125 -10.90 1.70 3.86
N GLU A 126 -11.06 1.40 2.58
CA GLU A 126 -10.70 2.30 1.50
C GLU A 126 -11.67 3.49 1.43
N VAL A 127 -11.18 4.67 1.78
CA VAL A 127 -11.97 5.90 1.94
C VAL A 127 -11.70 6.91 0.85
N PHE A 128 -10.47 6.96 0.32
CA PHE A 128 -10.12 7.83 -0.78
C PHE A 128 -9.26 7.07 -1.79
N TYR A 129 -9.79 6.88 -3.00
CA TYR A 129 -9.23 6.02 -4.02
C TYR A 129 -9.78 6.37 -5.39
N ASP A 130 -9.07 6.06 -6.47
CA ASP A 130 -9.55 6.19 -7.86
C ASP A 130 -10.24 7.54 -8.20
N GLY A 131 -9.87 8.63 -7.51
CA GLY A 131 -10.47 9.95 -7.68
C GLY A 131 -11.88 10.09 -7.11
N GLN A 132 -12.20 9.37 -6.05
CA GLN A 132 -13.48 9.47 -5.36
C GLN A 132 -13.31 9.24 -3.87
N VAL A 133 -14.27 9.72 -3.09
CA VAL A 133 -14.22 9.67 -1.64
C VAL A 133 -15.47 8.99 -1.08
N LEU A 134 -15.30 8.12 -0.08
CA LEU A 134 -16.37 7.46 0.66
C LEU A 134 -17.02 8.42 1.67
N LEU A 135 -17.55 9.53 1.16
CA LEU A 135 -18.38 10.50 1.88
C LEU A 135 -19.76 10.57 1.23
N PRO A 136 -20.82 10.86 2.00
CA PRO A 136 -22.17 11.07 1.46
C PRO A 136 -22.16 12.22 0.44
N SER A 137 -22.83 12.05 -0.70
CA SER A 137 -22.83 13.07 -1.75
C SER A 137 -23.51 14.37 -1.32
N SER A 138 -24.49 14.31 -0.42
CA SER A 138 -25.16 15.51 0.13
C SER A 138 -24.27 16.33 1.07
N LYS A 139 -23.17 15.74 1.57
CA LYS A 139 -22.28 16.36 2.55
C LYS A 139 -20.80 16.04 2.26
N ASN A 140 -20.40 16.30 1.01
CA ASN A 140 -19.02 16.15 0.56
C ASN A 140 -18.41 17.52 0.23
N PRO A 141 -17.55 18.10 1.12
CA PRO A 141 -16.94 19.40 0.90
C PRO A 141 -15.68 19.35 0.01
N THR A 142 -15.34 18.19 -0.55
CA THR A 142 -14.05 17.96 -1.20
C THR A 142 -14.11 18.23 -2.70
N ALA A 143 -12.94 18.26 -3.34
CA ALA A 143 -12.84 18.41 -4.79
C ALA A 143 -13.27 17.15 -5.59
N TRP A 144 -13.49 16.02 -4.90
CA TRP A 144 -13.78 14.73 -5.52
C TRP A 144 -15.26 14.33 -5.38
N PRO A 145 -15.82 13.61 -6.36
CA PRO A 145 -17.16 13.05 -6.21
C PRO A 145 -17.21 11.97 -5.11
N ALA A 146 -18.42 11.74 -4.60
CA ALA A 146 -18.68 10.60 -3.71
C ALA A 146 -18.43 9.26 -4.43
N ALA A 147 -17.92 8.26 -3.73
CA ALA A 147 -17.73 6.92 -4.25
C ALA A 147 -19.07 6.20 -4.51
N ILE A 148 -20.10 6.55 -3.73
CA ILE A 148 -21.46 6.01 -3.84
C ILE A 148 -22.36 7.11 -4.42
N ARG A 149 -23.00 6.81 -5.55
CA ARG A 149 -23.80 7.78 -6.33
C ARG A 149 -25.14 7.20 -6.80
N ILE A 150 -25.63 6.15 -6.13
CA ILE A 150 -26.94 5.59 -6.44
C ILE A 150 -28.01 6.59 -5.97
N PRO A 151 -28.99 6.96 -6.81
CA PRO A 151 -30.11 7.80 -6.39
C PRO A 151 -30.79 7.27 -5.14
N GLY A 152 -31.07 8.15 -4.17
CA GLY A 152 -31.68 7.78 -2.88
C GLY A 152 -30.68 7.40 -1.79
N THR A 153 -29.37 7.42 -2.07
CA THR A 153 -28.31 7.14 -1.09
C THR A 153 -27.49 8.37 -0.72
N GLU A 154 -27.94 9.57 -1.08
CA GLU A 154 -27.16 10.81 -1.00
C GLU A 154 -26.71 11.16 0.42
N ASN A 155 -27.50 10.75 1.41
CA ASN A 155 -27.25 10.97 2.84
C ASN A 155 -26.55 9.78 3.53
N GLN A 156 -26.29 8.68 2.83
CA GLN A 156 -25.68 7.51 3.44
C GLN A 156 -24.17 7.72 3.64
N ASP A 157 -23.74 7.71 4.89
CA ASP A 157 -22.33 7.85 5.28
C ASP A 157 -21.74 6.46 5.63
N LEU A 158 -21.39 5.69 4.60
CA LEU A 158 -20.84 4.34 4.78
C LEU A 158 -19.54 4.33 5.59
N LEU A 159 -18.74 5.40 5.57
CA LEU A 159 -17.56 5.53 6.42
C LEU A 159 -17.97 5.56 7.90
N ALA A 160 -18.86 6.48 8.27
CA ALA A 160 -19.33 6.61 9.65
C ALA A 160 -20.03 5.33 10.13
N GLU A 161 -20.89 4.76 9.28
CA GLU A 161 -21.60 3.51 9.57
C GLU A 161 -20.64 2.34 9.80
N THR A 162 -19.63 2.18 8.94
CA THR A 162 -18.64 1.10 9.06
C THR A 162 -17.78 1.26 10.30
N ILE A 163 -17.36 2.49 10.65
CA ILE A 163 -16.63 2.76 11.90
C ILE A 163 -17.48 2.37 13.11
N GLN A 164 -18.75 2.79 13.15
CA GLN A 164 -19.65 2.49 14.25
C GLN A 164 -19.89 0.98 14.39
N LYS A 165 -20.26 0.31 13.30
CA LYS A 165 -20.55 -1.14 13.28
C LYS A 165 -19.30 -1.98 13.48
N GLY A 166 -18.13 -1.50 13.06
CA GLY A 166 -16.84 -2.12 13.34
C GLY A 166 -16.55 -2.13 14.84
N ARG A 167 -16.72 -0.99 15.51
CA ARG A 167 -16.54 -0.87 16.97
C ARG A 167 -17.49 -1.75 17.77
N GLN A 168 -18.73 -1.91 17.34
CA GLN A 168 -19.69 -2.85 17.96
C GLN A 168 -19.19 -4.31 17.93
N ARG A 169 -18.36 -4.65 16.95
CA ARG A 169 -17.70 -5.96 16.80
C ARG A 169 -16.30 -5.98 17.42
N GLY A 170 -15.86 -4.92 18.09
CA GLY A 170 -14.49 -4.81 18.60
C GLY A 170 -13.41 -4.72 17.51
N LEU A 171 -13.80 -4.41 16.26
CA LEU A 171 -12.87 -4.12 15.18
C LEU A 171 -12.42 -2.66 15.28
N LYS A 172 -11.12 -2.41 15.06
CA LYS A 172 -10.63 -1.05 14.77
C LYS A 172 -10.75 -0.79 13.27
N VAL A 173 -11.28 0.37 12.88
CA VAL A 173 -11.46 0.74 11.47
C VAL A 173 -10.55 1.92 11.13
N TYR A 174 -9.56 1.67 10.27
CA TYR A 174 -8.64 2.70 9.79
C TYR A 174 -9.13 3.21 8.43
N ALA A 175 -9.04 4.52 8.21
CA ALA A 175 -9.28 5.10 6.89
C ALA A 175 -8.04 4.94 6.02
N TRP A 176 -8.11 4.10 4.98
CA TRP A 176 -7.08 3.97 3.96
C TRP A 176 -7.35 4.99 2.84
N MET A 177 -6.36 5.84 2.57
CA MET A 177 -6.47 7.00 1.69
C MET A 177 -5.26 7.09 0.78
N PHE A 178 -5.48 7.30 -0.51
CA PHE A 178 -4.40 7.69 -1.41
C PHE A 178 -3.85 9.06 -0.98
N MET A 179 -2.55 9.29 -1.20
CA MET A 179 -1.88 10.53 -0.81
C MET A 179 -1.55 11.38 -2.03
N LEU A 180 -0.63 10.95 -2.90
CA LEU A 180 -0.22 11.76 -4.06
C LEU A 180 -0.97 11.40 -5.34
N ASN A 181 -1.63 10.25 -5.41
CA ASN A 181 -2.49 9.90 -6.53
C ASN A 181 -3.92 10.39 -6.27
N TYR A 182 -4.31 11.49 -6.91
CA TYR A 182 -5.64 12.10 -6.76
C TYR A 182 -6.69 11.50 -7.70
N GLY A 183 -6.31 10.57 -8.57
CA GLY A 183 -7.21 9.90 -9.49
C GLY A 183 -7.62 10.74 -10.70
N TYR A 184 -8.13 10.04 -11.72
CA TYR A 184 -8.46 10.62 -13.02
C TYR A 184 -9.57 11.68 -12.98
N THR A 185 -10.62 11.48 -12.18
CA THR A 185 -11.73 12.46 -12.08
C THR A 185 -11.28 13.85 -11.60
N TYR A 186 -10.24 13.92 -10.76
CA TYR A 186 -9.68 15.19 -10.30
C TYR A 186 -9.01 15.95 -11.47
N THR A 187 -8.38 15.21 -12.39
CA THR A 187 -7.68 15.79 -13.54
C THR A 187 -8.62 16.35 -14.60
N LEU A 188 -9.90 15.94 -14.57
CA LEU A 188 -10.94 16.47 -15.46
C LEU A 188 -11.42 17.88 -15.07
N LYS A 189 -11.03 18.38 -13.90
CA LYS A 189 -11.41 19.72 -13.44
C LYS A 189 -10.52 20.77 -14.12
N PRO A 190 -11.08 21.70 -14.92
CA PRO A 190 -10.27 22.68 -15.66
C PRO A 190 -9.35 23.52 -14.77
N ASP A 191 -9.83 23.87 -13.58
CA ASP A 191 -9.13 24.64 -12.55
C ASP A 191 -8.13 23.83 -11.71
N ARG A 192 -7.85 22.57 -12.09
CA ARG A 192 -6.88 21.68 -11.43
C ARG A 192 -5.82 21.10 -12.37
N THR A 193 -5.83 21.50 -13.63
CA THR A 193 -4.86 21.03 -14.64
C THR A 193 -3.40 21.34 -14.27
N SER A 194 -3.14 22.50 -13.67
CA SER A 194 -1.80 22.93 -13.23
C SER A 194 -1.29 22.22 -11.96
N VAL A 195 -2.16 21.46 -11.27
CA VAL A 195 -1.85 20.82 -9.99
C VAL A 195 -1.11 19.50 -10.19
N LEU A 196 -1.19 18.92 -11.39
CA LEU A 196 -0.59 17.64 -11.70
C LEU A 196 0.94 17.71 -11.73
N ALA A 197 1.57 16.60 -11.37
CA ALA A 197 3.01 16.46 -11.50
C ALA A 197 3.39 16.38 -12.99
N ILE A 198 4.47 17.07 -13.36
CA ILE A 198 4.95 17.19 -14.75
C ILE A 198 6.37 16.62 -14.82
N ASN A 199 6.67 15.86 -15.89
CA ASN A 199 8.01 15.34 -16.16
C ASN A 199 8.85 16.25 -17.08
N GLY A 200 10.10 15.88 -17.34
CA GLY A 200 11.00 16.68 -18.17
C GLY A 200 10.69 16.68 -19.67
N LYS A 201 9.66 15.95 -20.12
CA LYS A 201 9.10 16.01 -21.47
C LYS A 201 7.88 16.94 -21.56
N GLY A 202 7.46 17.54 -20.43
CA GLY A 202 6.26 18.36 -20.35
C GLY A 202 4.97 17.55 -20.24
N GLU A 203 5.06 16.24 -19.96
CA GLU A 203 3.90 15.37 -19.82
C GLU A 203 3.41 15.37 -18.37
N THR A 204 2.09 15.32 -18.20
CA THR A 204 1.44 14.99 -16.92
C THR A 204 1.36 13.47 -16.75
N THR A 205 1.07 13.00 -15.54
CA THR A 205 0.87 11.55 -15.32
C THR A 205 -0.29 10.97 -16.14
N THR A 206 -1.28 11.79 -16.50
CA THR A 206 -2.40 11.37 -17.34
C THR A 206 -2.06 11.30 -18.82
N THR A 207 -1.05 12.04 -19.29
CA THR A 207 -0.66 12.07 -20.72
C THR A 207 0.53 11.15 -21.02
N ALA A 208 1.36 10.82 -20.02
CA ALA A 208 2.53 9.96 -20.21
C ALA A 208 2.20 8.47 -20.32
N VAL A 209 1.04 8.03 -19.81
CA VAL A 209 0.61 6.63 -19.88
C VAL A 209 -0.12 6.39 -21.20
N VAL A 210 0.61 5.88 -22.20
CA VAL A 210 0.08 5.64 -23.56
C VAL A 210 -0.85 4.42 -23.62
N ASP A 211 -0.68 3.45 -22.71
CA ASP A 211 -1.52 2.25 -22.67
C ASP A 211 -2.08 2.03 -21.26
N GLN A 212 -3.29 2.54 -21.07
CA GLN A 212 -4.03 2.43 -19.80
C GLN A 212 -4.46 0.98 -19.50
N THR A 213 -4.39 0.05 -20.45
CA THR A 213 -4.76 -1.36 -20.20
C THR A 213 -3.68 -2.16 -19.49
N LYS A 214 -2.45 -1.62 -19.42
CA LYS A 214 -1.34 -2.29 -18.75
C LYS A 214 -1.53 -2.31 -17.23
N ILE A 215 -0.93 -3.31 -16.62
CA ILE A 215 -0.88 -3.53 -15.18
C ILE A 215 0.61 -3.76 -14.85
N ASP A 216 1.07 -3.23 -13.72
CA ASP A 216 2.46 -3.46 -13.29
C ASP A 216 2.66 -4.87 -12.70
N GLU A 217 3.91 -5.19 -12.33
CA GLU A 217 4.27 -6.50 -11.76
C GLU A 217 3.58 -6.80 -10.42
N TYR A 218 3.01 -5.78 -9.76
CA TYR A 218 2.30 -5.88 -8.49
C TYR A 218 0.78 -5.95 -8.65
N GLY A 219 0.27 -5.83 -9.88
CA GLY A 219 -1.17 -5.85 -10.15
C GLY A 219 -1.81 -4.47 -10.13
N GLU A 220 -1.04 -3.37 -10.06
CA GLU A 220 -1.58 -2.02 -10.09
C GLU A 220 -1.96 -1.60 -11.52
N SER A 221 -3.15 -1.04 -11.66
CA SER A 221 -3.66 -0.51 -12.92
C SER A 221 -3.20 0.94 -13.14
N PHE A 222 -2.91 1.30 -14.38
CA PHE A 222 -2.62 2.69 -14.77
C PHE A 222 -3.87 3.50 -15.16
N VAL A 223 -5.07 2.91 -15.11
CA VAL A 223 -6.32 3.51 -15.63
C VAL A 223 -6.79 4.76 -14.86
N ASN A 224 -6.30 5.01 -13.65
CA ASN A 224 -6.76 6.12 -12.79
C ASN A 224 -5.60 6.90 -12.14
N GLN A 225 -4.48 7.12 -12.82
CA GLN A 225 -3.32 7.80 -12.22
C GLN A 225 -3.31 9.31 -12.51
N GLY A 226 -3.68 10.10 -11.50
CA GLY A 226 -3.58 11.57 -11.51
C GLY A 226 -2.69 12.01 -10.36
N PHE A 227 -1.37 11.91 -10.51
CA PHE A 227 -0.47 12.34 -9.43
C PHE A 227 -0.28 13.84 -9.44
N VAL A 228 -0.31 14.43 -8.25
CA VAL A 228 -0.13 15.88 -8.05
C VAL A 228 1.32 16.24 -7.78
N ASP A 229 1.67 17.49 -8.10
CA ASP A 229 2.92 18.09 -7.64
C ASP A 229 2.83 18.26 -6.10
N PRO A 230 3.69 17.57 -5.31
CA PRO A 230 3.64 17.64 -3.85
C PRO A 230 3.98 19.04 -3.30
N TYR A 231 4.51 19.94 -4.12
CA TYR A 231 4.81 21.33 -3.75
C TYR A 231 3.64 22.29 -4.06
N HIS A 232 2.62 21.85 -4.79
CA HIS A 232 1.53 22.73 -5.21
C HIS A 232 0.61 23.09 -4.03
N PRO A 233 0.37 24.38 -3.72
CA PRO A 233 -0.43 24.79 -2.57
C PRO A 233 -1.89 24.35 -2.67
N VAL A 234 -2.50 24.42 -3.86
CA VAL A 234 -3.87 23.93 -4.09
C VAL A 234 -3.98 22.42 -3.87
N ALA A 235 -2.99 21.60 -4.31
CA ALA A 235 -2.99 20.17 -4.01
C ALA A 235 -3.07 19.94 -2.49
N ARG A 236 -2.14 20.56 -1.74
CA ARG A 236 -2.06 20.43 -0.28
C ARG A 236 -3.37 20.86 0.39
N GLN A 237 -3.95 21.98 -0.03
CA GLN A 237 -5.20 22.48 0.53
C GLN A 237 -6.39 21.56 0.25
N ASP A 238 -6.53 21.07 -0.99
CA ASP A 238 -7.58 20.11 -1.35
C ASP A 238 -7.44 18.81 -0.53
N TYR A 239 -6.21 18.34 -0.30
CA TYR A 239 -5.94 17.17 0.55
C TYR A 239 -6.36 17.39 2.00
N LEU A 240 -5.99 18.53 2.58
CA LEU A 240 -6.32 18.84 3.97
C LEU A 240 -7.83 18.99 4.16
N THR A 241 -8.55 19.55 3.19
CA THR A 241 -10.01 19.58 3.20
C THR A 241 -10.60 18.18 3.23
N LEU A 242 -10.10 17.28 2.37
CA LEU A 242 -10.48 15.86 2.35
C LEU A 242 -10.17 15.18 3.69
N LEU A 243 -8.93 15.27 4.17
CA LEU A 243 -8.49 14.65 5.41
C LEU A 243 -9.34 15.11 6.60
N ASN A 244 -9.60 16.42 6.72
CA ASN A 244 -10.43 16.95 7.79
C ASN A 244 -11.87 16.42 7.73
N ALA A 245 -12.46 16.28 6.54
CA ALA A 245 -13.79 15.69 6.37
C ALA A 245 -13.83 14.21 6.80
N ILE A 246 -12.76 13.45 6.55
CA ILE A 246 -12.61 12.07 7.01
C ILE A 246 -12.43 12.01 8.54
N LEU A 247 -11.55 12.84 9.10
CA LEU A 247 -11.27 12.86 10.55
C LEU A 247 -12.50 13.20 11.39
N GLN A 248 -13.46 13.97 10.86
CA GLN A 248 -14.75 14.20 11.53
C GLN A 248 -15.53 12.92 11.85
N ARG A 249 -15.30 11.81 11.11
CA ARG A 249 -15.93 10.50 11.38
C ARG A 249 -15.19 9.71 12.47
N ARG A 250 -14.05 10.23 12.95
CA ARG A 250 -13.21 9.65 14.01
C ARG A 250 -12.83 8.21 13.70
N PRO A 251 -12.07 7.94 12.62
CA PRO A 251 -11.51 6.60 12.39
C PRO A 251 -10.54 6.22 13.54
N ASP A 252 -10.30 4.92 13.72
CA ASP A 252 -9.37 4.42 14.75
C ASP A 252 -7.89 4.50 14.31
N GLY A 253 -7.65 4.92 13.07
CA GLY A 253 -6.34 5.14 12.46
C GLY A 253 -6.48 5.65 11.02
N VAL A 254 -5.40 6.14 10.41
CA VAL A 254 -5.36 6.56 9.01
C VAL A 254 -4.13 5.97 8.32
N LEU A 255 -4.33 5.35 7.15
CA LEU A 255 -3.25 4.79 6.34
C LEU A 255 -3.13 5.54 5.03
N PHE A 256 -1.94 6.10 4.79
CA PHE A 256 -1.61 6.83 3.58
C PHE A 256 -0.95 5.90 2.57
N ASP A 257 -1.58 5.75 1.42
CA ASP A 257 -1.07 5.00 0.28
C ASP A 257 -0.66 5.93 -0.85
N TYR A 258 0.03 5.42 -1.87
CA TYR A 258 0.62 6.25 -2.93
C TYR A 258 1.52 7.36 -2.36
N VAL A 259 2.32 7.01 -1.35
CA VAL A 259 3.34 7.87 -0.74
C VAL A 259 4.58 7.91 -1.65
N ARG A 260 4.38 8.33 -2.92
CA ARG A 260 5.33 8.20 -4.02
C ARG A 260 4.85 8.92 -5.30
N TYR A 261 5.72 8.96 -6.30
CA TYR A 261 5.40 9.25 -7.69
C TYR A 261 4.93 7.99 -8.45
N PRO A 262 4.40 8.10 -9.69
CA PRO A 262 3.96 6.93 -10.46
C PRO A 262 5.13 5.99 -10.77
N LYS A 263 4.81 4.70 -10.89
CA LYS A 263 5.76 3.68 -11.33
C LYS A 263 5.80 3.70 -12.86
N GLY A 264 6.97 3.89 -13.47
CA GLY A 264 7.10 3.73 -14.91
C GLY A 264 7.07 2.26 -15.35
N LEU A 265 6.83 2.02 -16.64
CA LEU A 265 6.79 0.70 -17.25
C LEU A 265 8.09 0.37 -17.98
N GLY A 266 8.53 -0.90 -17.93
CA GLY A 266 9.73 -1.33 -18.65
C GLY A 266 10.96 -0.51 -18.26
N ALA A 267 11.63 0.10 -19.24
CA ALA A 267 12.78 0.97 -19.01
C ALA A 267 12.44 2.23 -18.18
N ASP A 268 11.24 2.79 -18.36
CA ASP A 268 10.78 3.98 -17.61
C ASP A 268 10.53 3.68 -16.12
N SER A 269 10.53 2.40 -15.74
CA SER A 269 10.48 1.99 -14.33
C SER A 269 11.71 2.44 -13.53
N VAL A 270 12.78 2.87 -14.21
CA VAL A 270 14.03 3.38 -13.69
C VAL A 270 14.22 4.84 -14.10
N ALA A 271 14.34 5.74 -13.11
CA ALA A 271 14.75 7.12 -13.37
C ALA A 271 16.28 7.20 -13.32
N SER A 272 16.90 7.66 -14.41
CA SER A 272 18.36 7.69 -14.59
C SER A 272 18.91 9.05 -14.99
N LYS A 273 18.01 9.99 -15.32
CA LYS A 273 18.32 11.38 -15.66
C LYS A 273 17.22 12.29 -15.11
N VAL A 274 17.54 13.58 -14.96
CA VAL A 274 16.63 14.56 -14.36
C VAL A 274 15.29 14.66 -15.08
N LYS A 275 15.27 14.49 -16.41
CA LYS A 275 14.04 14.55 -17.22
C LYS A 275 13.08 13.38 -16.97
N ASP A 276 13.52 12.31 -16.31
CA ASP A 276 12.66 11.18 -15.91
C ASP A 276 11.85 11.49 -14.64
N LEU A 277 12.20 12.56 -13.92
CA LEU A 277 11.55 12.95 -12.67
C LEU A 277 10.30 13.82 -12.91
N TRP A 278 9.34 13.70 -11.99
CA TRP A 278 8.08 14.43 -11.98
C TRP A 278 8.14 15.76 -11.20
N ILE A 279 9.23 16.50 -11.39
CA ILE A 279 9.56 17.74 -10.66
C ILE A 279 9.51 18.99 -11.55
N TYR A 280 8.86 18.91 -12.71
CA TYR A 280 8.81 19.99 -13.70
C TYR A 280 7.57 20.88 -13.58
N GLY A 281 6.70 20.63 -12.60
CA GLY A 281 5.64 21.56 -12.22
C GLY A 281 6.23 22.89 -11.72
N GLU A 282 5.50 23.99 -11.91
CA GLU A 282 5.96 25.34 -11.52
C GLU A 282 6.43 25.39 -10.06
N TYR A 283 5.64 24.82 -9.14
CA TYR A 283 5.93 24.83 -7.71
C TYR A 283 7.08 23.90 -7.35
N ALA A 284 7.17 22.70 -7.94
CA ALA A 284 8.33 21.84 -7.79
C ALA A 284 9.62 22.53 -8.26
N GLN A 285 9.62 23.14 -9.46
CA GLN A 285 10.80 23.84 -9.97
C GLN A 285 11.18 25.03 -9.10
N GLN A 286 10.22 25.85 -8.69
CA GLN A 286 10.49 26.98 -7.81
C GLN A 286 11.06 26.50 -6.46
N ALA A 287 10.50 25.43 -5.88
CA ALA A 287 10.99 24.82 -4.65
C ALA A 287 12.38 24.21 -4.82
N PHE A 288 12.71 23.65 -5.99
CA PHE A 288 14.05 23.17 -6.30
C PHE A 288 15.03 24.33 -6.36
N LEU A 289 14.75 25.35 -7.17
CA LEU A 289 15.63 26.49 -7.37
C LEU A 289 15.81 27.33 -6.09
N ASN A 290 14.82 27.35 -5.20
CA ASN A 290 14.92 28.01 -3.89
C ASN A 290 15.87 27.30 -2.91
N ARG A 291 16.32 26.07 -3.23
CA ARG A 291 17.37 25.39 -2.46
C ARG A 291 18.76 25.86 -2.82
N ALA A 292 18.93 26.73 -3.82
CA ALA A 292 20.24 27.29 -4.12
C ALA A 292 20.72 28.20 -2.98
N SER A 293 22.00 28.08 -2.60
CA SER A 293 22.65 28.96 -1.60
C SER A 293 23.29 30.19 -2.24
N SER A 294 23.25 30.29 -3.57
CA SER A 294 23.83 31.39 -4.35
C SER A 294 23.09 31.58 -5.67
N GLN A 295 23.20 32.76 -6.29
CA GLN A 295 22.61 33.01 -7.61
C GLN A 295 23.30 32.16 -8.68
N LYS A 296 24.61 31.97 -8.55
CA LYS A 296 25.40 31.05 -9.34
C LYS A 296 24.84 29.61 -9.29
N GLY A 297 24.59 29.09 -8.08
CA GLY A 297 23.98 27.77 -7.90
C GLY A 297 22.59 27.69 -8.53
N ARG A 298 21.77 28.74 -8.35
CA ARG A 298 20.42 28.83 -8.93
C ARG A 298 20.45 28.77 -10.46
N ASP A 299 21.35 29.49 -11.12
CA ASP A 299 21.48 29.49 -12.59
C ASP A 299 21.92 28.11 -13.12
N LEU A 300 22.91 27.46 -12.48
CA LEU A 300 23.32 26.10 -12.83
C LEU A 300 22.17 25.10 -12.69
N MET A 301 21.42 25.16 -11.60
CA MET A 301 20.25 24.30 -11.36
C MET A 301 19.16 24.53 -12.41
N GLN A 302 18.89 25.78 -12.78
CA GLN A 302 17.92 26.13 -13.81
C GLN A 302 18.31 25.58 -15.18
N ARG A 303 19.57 25.78 -15.59
CA ARG A 303 20.10 25.24 -16.86
C ARG A 303 20.02 23.73 -16.90
N PHE A 304 20.42 23.06 -15.81
CA PHE A 304 20.37 21.62 -15.70
C PHE A 304 18.96 21.06 -15.86
N LEU A 305 17.94 21.68 -15.24
CA LEU A 305 16.55 21.28 -15.42
C LEU A 305 16.10 21.42 -16.87
N GLN A 306 16.38 22.58 -17.49
CA GLN A 306 15.95 22.91 -18.86
C GLN A 306 16.60 21.97 -19.89
N GLN A 307 17.92 21.79 -19.81
CA GLN A 307 18.70 21.03 -20.78
C GLN A 307 18.61 19.52 -20.51
N GLY A 308 18.55 19.12 -19.24
CA GLY A 308 18.69 17.74 -18.78
C GLY A 308 20.13 17.34 -18.45
N PHE A 309 21.09 18.25 -18.66
CA PHE A 309 22.52 18.10 -18.41
C PHE A 309 23.16 19.47 -18.22
N ILE A 310 24.43 19.49 -17.81
CA ILE A 310 25.27 20.69 -17.72
C ILE A 310 26.57 20.48 -18.49
N THR A 311 27.04 21.51 -19.20
CA THR A 311 28.32 21.48 -19.93
C THR A 311 29.37 22.40 -19.30
N GLU A 312 30.63 22.25 -19.70
CA GLU A 312 31.69 23.18 -19.32
C GLU A 312 31.41 24.62 -19.80
N ILE A 313 30.78 24.77 -20.96
CA ILE A 313 30.38 26.07 -21.51
C ILE A 313 29.32 26.73 -20.60
N ASP A 314 28.34 25.96 -20.11
CA ASP A 314 27.35 26.47 -19.15
C ASP A 314 28.02 26.95 -17.88
N VAL A 315 28.94 26.16 -17.32
CA VAL A 315 29.67 26.51 -16.10
C VAL A 315 30.49 27.78 -16.29
N LYS A 316 31.21 27.91 -17.42
CA LYS A 316 31.96 29.12 -17.76
C LYS A 316 31.04 30.34 -17.88
N THR A 317 29.93 30.20 -18.60
CA THR A 317 28.95 31.29 -18.79
C THR A 317 28.39 31.77 -17.45
N VAL A 318 28.06 30.83 -16.55
CA VAL A 318 27.53 31.15 -15.22
C VAL A 318 28.61 31.77 -14.32
N ASN A 319 29.86 31.32 -14.39
CA ASN A 319 30.98 31.93 -13.69
C ASN A 319 31.22 33.39 -14.11
N GLU A 320 31.15 33.68 -15.42
CA GLU A 320 31.31 35.03 -15.97
C GLU A 320 30.16 35.94 -15.55
N LYS A 321 28.94 35.41 -15.45
CA LYS A 321 27.75 36.14 -15.01
C LYS A 321 27.72 36.42 -13.51
N HIS A 322 28.31 35.55 -12.69
CA HIS A 322 28.34 35.65 -11.23
C HIS A 322 29.78 35.66 -10.65
N PRO A 323 30.62 36.65 -11.04
CA PRO A 323 32.06 36.63 -10.71
C PRO A 323 32.34 36.81 -9.21
N THR A 324 31.42 37.42 -8.47
CA THR A 324 31.54 37.66 -7.02
C THR A 324 31.15 36.46 -6.15
N GLU A 325 30.71 35.35 -6.75
CA GLU A 325 30.23 34.16 -6.03
C GLU A 325 31.15 32.95 -6.21
N LYS A 326 32.44 33.16 -6.51
CA LYS A 326 33.41 32.10 -6.82
C LYS A 326 33.49 31.03 -5.72
N ASP A 327 33.53 31.46 -4.47
CA ASP A 327 33.72 30.59 -3.30
C ASP A 327 32.42 30.27 -2.55
N LYS A 328 31.26 30.70 -3.08
CA LYS A 328 29.97 30.41 -2.46
C LYS A 328 29.51 28.99 -2.83
N PRO A 329 28.94 28.23 -1.89
CA PRO A 329 28.32 26.95 -2.21
C PRO A 329 27.14 27.15 -3.17
N TYR A 330 26.90 26.15 -4.03
CA TYR A 330 25.76 26.18 -4.95
C TYR A 330 24.43 25.91 -4.24
N TRP A 331 24.43 25.05 -3.23
CA TRP A 331 23.28 24.63 -2.43
C TRP A 331 23.74 24.19 -1.03
N PRO A 332 22.83 24.03 -0.05
CA PRO A 332 23.15 23.56 1.29
C PRO A 332 23.92 22.25 1.29
N ASP A 333 24.81 22.09 2.27
CA ASP A 333 25.55 20.85 2.40
C ASP A 333 24.66 19.70 2.93
N GLU A 334 25.23 18.50 2.96
CA GLU A 334 24.52 17.29 3.41
C GLU A 334 24.19 17.31 4.90
N LYS A 335 24.87 18.12 5.72
CA LYS A 335 24.58 18.23 7.15
C LYS A 335 23.28 19.00 7.37
N GLU A 336 23.01 19.99 6.51
CA GLU A 336 21.80 20.79 6.55
C GLU A 336 20.61 20.10 5.87
N TRP A 337 20.85 19.25 4.87
CA TRP A 337 19.79 18.56 4.13
C TRP A 337 19.85 17.03 4.24
N LYS A 338 19.09 16.47 5.19
CA LYS A 338 19.02 15.03 5.48
C LYS A 338 18.68 14.16 4.27
N THR A 339 17.73 14.58 3.43
CA THR A 339 17.33 13.82 2.23
C THR A 339 18.42 13.77 1.17
N LEU A 340 19.30 14.79 1.10
CA LEU A 340 20.47 14.73 0.25
C LEU A 340 21.52 13.77 0.83
N ALA A 341 21.76 13.84 2.14
CA ALA A 341 22.68 12.94 2.84
C ALA A 341 22.29 11.45 2.71
N SER A 342 20.98 11.16 2.66
CA SER A 342 20.49 9.79 2.52
C SER A 342 20.78 9.16 1.15
N ILE A 343 21.09 9.97 0.14
CA ILE A 343 21.40 9.47 -1.19
C ILE A 343 22.91 9.33 -1.28
N PRO A 344 23.46 8.14 -1.61
CA PRO A 344 24.90 7.96 -1.77
C PRO A 344 25.48 8.92 -2.82
N LYS A 345 26.71 9.40 -2.60
CA LYS A 345 27.46 10.15 -3.61
C LYS A 345 27.61 9.30 -4.88
N MET A 346 27.38 9.92 -6.03
CA MET A 346 27.43 9.25 -7.35
C MET A 346 28.72 9.58 -8.12
N GLY A 347 29.52 10.53 -7.61
CA GLY A 347 30.75 11.03 -8.20
C GLY A 347 30.93 12.52 -7.88
N GLU A 348 32.06 13.08 -8.29
CA GLU A 348 32.44 14.46 -7.97
C GLU A 348 32.14 15.48 -9.08
N THR A 349 31.64 15.02 -10.24
CA THR A 349 31.29 15.94 -11.33
C THR A 349 30.02 16.72 -11.00
N LEU A 350 29.96 17.98 -11.45
CA LEU A 350 28.79 18.84 -11.23
C LEU A 350 27.48 18.20 -11.75
N GLN A 351 27.55 17.51 -12.90
CA GLN A 351 26.43 16.75 -13.48
C GLN A 351 25.87 15.72 -12.48
N LEU A 352 26.74 14.95 -11.82
CA LEU A 352 26.34 13.89 -10.88
C LEU A 352 25.82 14.47 -9.57
N GLN A 353 26.41 15.58 -9.11
CA GLN A 353 25.93 16.29 -7.94
C GLN A 353 24.53 16.90 -8.17
N LEU A 354 24.30 17.52 -9.33
CA LEU A 354 22.98 18.05 -9.72
C LEU A 354 21.93 16.94 -9.88
N TRP A 355 22.31 15.80 -10.48
CA TRP A 355 21.42 14.64 -10.54
C TRP A 355 21.00 14.17 -9.15
N ARG A 356 21.97 13.97 -8.25
CA ARG A 356 21.72 13.59 -6.86
C ARG A 356 20.83 14.61 -6.14
N LEU A 357 21.07 15.90 -6.36
CA LEU A 357 20.25 17.01 -5.83
C LEU A 357 18.80 16.92 -6.28
N SER A 358 18.56 16.65 -7.57
CA SER A 358 17.21 16.50 -8.12
C SER A 358 16.47 15.27 -7.56
N VAL A 359 17.16 14.15 -7.36
CA VAL A 359 16.57 12.98 -6.71
C VAL A 359 16.23 13.26 -5.24
N ALA A 360 17.11 13.95 -4.51
CA ALA A 360 16.82 14.39 -3.14
C ALA A 360 15.59 15.31 -3.09
N HIS A 361 15.46 16.21 -4.06
CA HIS A 361 14.32 17.11 -4.18
C HIS A 361 13.01 16.37 -4.44
N ALA A 362 12.99 15.39 -5.35
CA ALA A 362 11.81 14.58 -5.60
C ALA A 362 11.37 13.82 -4.32
N ARG A 363 12.31 13.17 -3.64
CA ARG A 363 12.05 12.45 -2.39
C ARG A 363 11.56 13.38 -1.27
N GLN A 364 12.13 14.58 -1.16
CA GLN A 364 11.71 15.56 -0.15
C GLN A 364 10.25 15.97 -0.33
N GLY A 365 9.77 16.14 -1.57
CA GLY A 365 8.37 16.48 -1.83
C GLY A 365 7.41 15.43 -1.28
N VAL A 366 7.75 14.14 -1.46
CA VAL A 366 6.98 13.01 -0.90
C VAL A 366 6.97 13.05 0.63
N LEU A 367 8.14 13.26 1.25
CA LEU A 367 8.28 13.32 2.72
C LEU A 367 7.50 14.50 3.33
N ASP A 368 7.62 15.68 2.73
CA ASP A 368 6.93 16.89 3.20
C ASP A 368 5.41 16.72 3.11
N PHE A 369 4.92 16.13 2.02
CA PHE A 369 3.49 15.88 1.85
C PHE A 369 2.98 14.83 2.86
N LEU A 370 3.75 13.77 3.11
CA LEU A 370 3.42 12.79 4.15
C LEU A 370 3.38 13.44 5.53
N ALA A 371 4.28 14.38 5.85
CA ALA A 371 4.25 15.12 7.10
C ALA A 371 2.98 16.00 7.20
N ILE A 372 2.63 16.72 6.13
CA ILE A 372 1.38 17.51 6.06
C ILE A 372 0.14 16.63 6.29
N ALA A 373 0.14 15.42 5.74
CA ALA A 373 -0.97 14.48 5.89
C ALA A 373 -1.04 13.83 7.28
N SER A 374 0.10 13.40 7.83
CA SER A 374 0.14 12.63 9.08
C SER A 374 0.08 13.47 10.35
N GLN A 375 0.61 14.69 10.34
CA GLN A 375 0.63 15.56 11.53
C GLN A 375 -0.78 15.87 12.07
N PRO A 376 -1.78 16.26 11.26
CA PRO A 376 -3.14 16.50 11.77
C PRO A 376 -3.75 15.25 12.41
N VAL A 377 -3.49 14.06 11.85
CA VAL A 377 -3.97 12.78 12.40
C VAL A 377 -3.37 12.53 13.77
N GLN A 378 -2.03 12.61 13.87
CA GLN A 378 -1.32 12.39 15.13
C GLN A 378 -1.67 13.42 16.20
N SER A 379 -1.92 14.67 15.81
CA SER A 379 -2.33 15.75 16.74
C SER A 379 -3.67 15.46 17.43
N GLN A 380 -4.53 14.63 16.82
CA GLN A 380 -5.78 14.16 17.40
C GLN A 380 -5.63 12.85 18.21
N GLY A 381 -4.39 12.37 18.41
CA GLY A 381 -4.12 11.09 19.06
C GLY A 381 -4.52 9.87 18.23
N ILE A 382 -4.76 10.05 16.94
CA ILE A 382 -5.11 8.96 16.02
C ILE A 382 -3.81 8.39 15.42
N PRO A 383 -3.62 7.05 15.39
CA PRO A 383 -2.50 6.44 14.70
C PRO A 383 -2.50 6.77 13.19
N ALA A 384 -1.34 7.14 12.68
CA ALA A 384 -1.10 7.30 11.25
C ALA A 384 -0.15 6.20 10.75
N GLY A 385 -0.28 5.79 9.50
CA GLY A 385 0.62 4.85 8.86
C GLY A 385 0.88 5.18 7.40
N ALA A 386 2.00 4.71 6.86
CA ALA A 386 2.37 4.86 5.46
C ALA A 386 2.54 3.49 4.79
N VAL A 387 1.95 3.37 3.61
CA VAL A 387 2.01 2.19 2.75
C VAL A 387 3.09 2.40 1.70
N PHE A 388 3.96 1.41 1.55
CA PHE A 388 5.08 1.51 0.62
C PHE A 388 5.52 0.16 0.10
N PHE A 389 6.25 0.21 -1.01
CA PHE A 389 6.92 -0.95 -1.54
C PHE A 389 8.35 -1.05 -0.97
N PRO A 390 8.77 -2.22 -0.47
CA PRO A 390 10.13 -2.44 0.04
C PRO A 390 11.24 -2.04 -0.94
N GLU A 391 10.98 -2.13 -2.24
CA GLU A 391 11.92 -1.76 -3.29
C GLU A 391 11.72 -0.32 -3.84
N GLY A 392 10.77 0.45 -3.29
CA GLY A 392 10.41 1.79 -3.77
C GLY A 392 11.49 2.88 -3.58
N ASN A 393 12.48 2.66 -2.72
CA ASN A 393 13.62 3.56 -2.51
C ASN A 393 14.93 3.06 -3.16
N ARG A 394 14.91 1.93 -3.88
CA ARG A 394 16.14 1.26 -4.34
C ARG A 394 16.90 2.08 -5.39
N ARG A 395 18.23 1.90 -5.38
CA ARG A 395 19.09 2.21 -6.52
C ARG A 395 19.09 1.08 -7.53
N ILE A 396 19.25 1.43 -8.81
CA ILE A 396 19.27 0.50 -9.94
C ILE A 396 20.49 0.83 -10.80
N GLY A 397 21.47 -0.07 -10.83
CA GLY A 397 22.76 0.19 -11.49
C GLY A 397 23.54 1.33 -10.84
N GLN A 398 24.41 1.98 -11.62
CA GLN A 398 25.26 3.07 -11.12
C GLN A 398 24.50 4.39 -10.97
N MET A 399 23.55 4.68 -11.87
CA MET A 399 22.90 5.99 -12.00
C MET A 399 21.40 5.98 -11.73
N GLY A 400 20.76 4.81 -11.78
CA GLY A 400 19.31 4.68 -11.73
C GLY A 400 18.74 4.60 -10.33
N PHE A 401 17.46 4.96 -10.22
CA PHE A 401 16.63 4.81 -9.05
C PHE A 401 15.26 4.28 -9.48
N ASP A 402 14.54 3.64 -8.56
CA ASP A 402 13.14 3.30 -8.81
C ASP A 402 12.31 4.57 -9.06
N SER A 403 11.61 4.62 -10.20
CA SER A 403 10.82 5.79 -10.65
C SER A 403 9.77 6.30 -9.66
N ARG A 404 9.32 5.43 -8.74
CA ARG A 404 8.39 5.82 -7.67
C ARG A 404 8.97 6.87 -6.73
N MET A 405 10.30 6.93 -6.59
CA MET A 405 10.98 7.85 -5.67
C MET A 405 10.36 7.83 -4.27
N GLN A 406 10.13 6.63 -3.73
CA GLN A 406 9.46 6.43 -2.45
C GLN A 406 10.48 6.27 -1.33
N PRO A 407 10.86 7.32 -0.57
CA PRO A 407 11.95 7.28 0.41
C PRO A 407 11.50 6.69 1.74
N TRP A 408 10.99 5.45 1.75
CA TRP A 408 10.40 4.84 2.94
C TRP A 408 11.39 4.68 4.09
N ASP A 409 12.69 4.60 3.80
CA ASP A 409 13.80 4.60 4.77
C ASP A 409 13.90 5.89 5.60
N GLN A 410 13.19 6.94 5.18
CA GLN A 410 13.16 8.25 5.83
C GLN A 410 11.78 8.59 6.40
N PHE A 411 10.83 7.67 6.37
CA PHE A 411 9.54 7.89 7.02
C PHE A 411 9.73 8.05 8.52
N SER A 412 8.86 8.85 9.15
CA SER A 412 8.94 9.04 10.60
C SER A 412 8.74 7.69 11.32
N PRO A 413 9.53 7.37 12.37
CA PRO A 413 9.26 6.20 13.20
C PRO A 413 8.00 6.37 14.08
N SER A 414 7.42 7.57 14.13
CA SER A 414 6.19 7.86 14.87
C SER A 414 4.90 7.40 14.16
N ILE A 415 5.01 6.92 12.91
CA ILE A 415 3.90 6.38 12.14
C ILE A 415 4.12 4.88 11.91
N GLU A 416 3.04 4.13 11.70
CA GLU A 416 3.11 2.72 11.35
C GLU A 416 3.67 2.55 9.92
N TRP A 417 4.53 1.55 9.72
CA TRP A 417 5.13 1.22 8.44
C TRP A 417 4.45 -0.01 7.85
N HIS A 418 3.79 0.14 6.69
CA HIS A 418 3.03 -0.92 6.03
C HIS A 418 3.71 -1.35 4.71
N PRO A 419 4.76 -2.18 4.74
CA PRO A 419 5.40 -2.65 3.52
C PRO A 419 4.52 -3.65 2.76
N MET A 420 4.21 -3.32 1.50
CA MET A 420 3.51 -4.19 0.54
C MET A 420 4.44 -5.33 0.09
N SER A 421 4.42 -6.41 0.85
CA SER A 421 5.29 -7.57 0.66
C SER A 421 4.62 -8.56 -0.29
N TYR A 422 4.47 -8.16 -1.55
CA TYR A 422 3.63 -8.83 -2.55
C TYR A 422 4.39 -9.68 -3.57
N ALA A 423 5.69 -9.90 -3.36
CA ALA A 423 6.56 -10.58 -4.33
C ALA A 423 5.98 -11.90 -4.84
N VAL A 424 6.15 -12.15 -6.14
CA VAL A 424 5.72 -13.38 -6.82
C VAL A 424 6.96 -14.22 -7.09
N CYS A 425 7.28 -15.16 -6.20
CA CYS A 425 8.45 -16.04 -6.38
C CYS A 425 8.16 -17.54 -6.15
N GLY A 426 6.89 -17.94 -5.97
CA GLY A 426 6.52 -19.34 -5.75
C GLY A 426 6.89 -19.90 -4.36
N GLN A 427 7.69 -19.17 -3.58
CA GLN A 427 8.16 -19.53 -2.25
C GLN A 427 7.99 -18.36 -1.28
N VAL A 428 8.13 -18.59 0.03
CA VAL A 428 8.01 -17.54 1.06
C VAL A 428 9.27 -16.70 1.26
N ASN A 429 10.42 -17.17 0.76
CA ASN A 429 11.73 -16.55 1.02
C ASN A 429 11.82 -15.11 0.49
N CYS A 430 11.27 -14.82 -0.69
CA CYS A 430 11.29 -13.46 -1.23
C CYS A 430 10.39 -12.49 -0.45
N ILE A 431 9.23 -12.97 0.02
CA ILE A 431 8.29 -12.18 0.83
C ILE A 431 8.93 -11.89 2.20
N THR A 432 9.54 -12.91 2.81
CA THR A 432 10.27 -12.77 4.07
C THR A 432 11.47 -11.84 3.94
N ALA A 433 12.22 -11.91 2.83
CA ALA A 433 13.33 -11.00 2.55
C ALA A 433 12.88 -9.54 2.40
N GLN A 434 11.73 -9.29 1.76
CA GLN A 434 11.13 -7.96 1.68
C GLN A 434 10.84 -7.39 3.08
N VAL A 435 10.25 -8.18 3.98
CA VAL A 435 9.99 -7.74 5.36
C VAL A 435 11.29 -7.54 6.13
N GLN A 436 12.24 -8.47 6.01
CA GLN A 436 13.55 -8.39 6.69
C GLN A 436 14.31 -7.12 6.30
N GLN A 437 14.31 -6.77 5.01
CA GLN A 437 14.95 -5.55 4.52
C GLN A 437 14.40 -4.31 5.23
N VAL A 438 13.08 -4.21 5.35
CA VAL A 438 12.40 -3.07 5.98
C VAL A 438 12.72 -3.02 7.46
N VAL A 439 12.58 -4.14 8.16
CA VAL A 439 12.86 -4.22 9.61
C VAL A 439 14.31 -3.90 9.94
N THR A 440 15.25 -4.28 9.09
CA THR A 440 16.70 -3.99 9.28
C THR A 440 17.01 -2.49 9.14
N GLN A 441 16.24 -1.77 8.33
CA GLN A 441 16.44 -0.33 8.08
C GLN A 441 15.54 0.56 8.94
N ALA A 442 14.48 0.00 9.55
CA ALA A 442 13.56 0.73 10.38
C ALA A 442 14.25 1.26 11.65
N PRO A 443 14.09 2.54 12.02
CA PRO A 443 14.59 3.03 13.29
C PRO A 443 14.00 2.26 14.49
N PRO A 444 14.73 2.12 15.61
CA PRO A 444 14.20 1.44 16.79
C PRO A 444 12.84 2.00 17.24
N GLY A 445 11.93 1.10 17.61
CA GLY A 445 10.57 1.45 18.04
C GLY A 445 9.56 1.66 16.91
N THR A 446 9.99 1.63 15.65
CA THR A 446 9.08 1.69 14.49
C THR A 446 8.19 0.45 14.44
N GLN A 447 6.88 0.66 14.31
CA GLN A 447 5.93 -0.44 14.15
C GLN A 447 5.84 -0.85 12.67
N VAL A 448 6.43 -1.99 12.33
CA VAL A 448 6.35 -2.58 10.98
C VAL A 448 5.20 -3.60 10.91
N ILE A 449 4.27 -3.40 9.97
CA ILE A 449 3.07 -4.21 9.76
C ILE A 449 3.02 -4.65 8.28
N PRO A 450 3.60 -5.81 7.93
CA PRO A 450 3.61 -6.26 6.55
C PRO A 450 2.19 -6.43 5.98
N ALA A 451 1.97 -5.87 4.79
CA ALA A 451 0.81 -6.17 3.97
C ALA A 451 1.13 -7.36 3.07
N LEU A 452 0.34 -8.43 3.18
CA LEU A 452 0.53 -9.68 2.44
C LEU A 452 -0.60 -9.86 1.42
N ALA A 453 -0.26 -10.34 0.24
CA ALA A 453 -1.23 -10.70 -0.80
C ALA A 453 -1.41 -12.22 -0.85
N GLY A 454 -2.65 -12.69 -0.89
CA GLY A 454 -2.95 -14.12 -0.95
C GLY A 454 -4.33 -14.49 -0.41
N ASP A 455 -4.54 -15.78 -0.21
CA ASP A 455 -5.73 -16.36 0.38
C ASP A 455 -5.35 -17.44 1.41
N TRP A 456 -6.31 -17.82 2.24
CA TRP A 456 -6.14 -18.84 3.27
C TRP A 456 -6.20 -20.25 2.67
N GLY A 457 -5.35 -21.15 3.15
CA GLY A 457 -5.40 -22.57 2.82
C GLY A 457 -5.03 -22.93 1.38
N LYS A 458 -4.70 -21.95 0.52
CA LYS A 458 -4.31 -22.22 -0.87
C LYS A 458 -3.33 -21.18 -1.40
N SER A 459 -2.50 -21.61 -2.34
CA SER A 459 -1.64 -20.74 -3.12
C SER A 459 -2.43 -20.06 -4.26
N ILE A 460 -2.18 -18.78 -4.50
CA ILE A 460 -2.80 -18.03 -5.60
C ILE A 460 -1.72 -17.28 -6.39
N LYS A 461 -1.72 -17.41 -7.72
CA LYS A 461 -0.79 -16.70 -8.62
C LYS A 461 0.69 -16.83 -8.17
N ASN A 462 1.13 -18.05 -7.85
CA ASN A 462 2.47 -18.35 -7.33
C ASN A 462 2.83 -17.62 -6.01
N ARG A 463 1.83 -17.26 -5.20
CA ARG A 463 2.02 -16.83 -3.81
C ARG A 463 1.57 -17.95 -2.87
N PRO A 464 2.38 -18.31 -1.85
CA PRO A 464 1.96 -19.25 -0.79
C PRO A 464 0.71 -18.77 -0.06
N SER A 465 0.05 -19.66 0.68
CA SER A 465 -1.10 -19.27 1.51
C SER A 465 -0.72 -18.28 2.61
N LEU A 466 -1.69 -17.49 3.08
CA LEU A 466 -1.46 -16.45 4.08
C LEU A 466 -0.88 -17.01 5.39
N GLU A 467 -1.35 -18.19 5.84
CA GLU A 467 -0.81 -18.82 7.04
C GLU A 467 0.66 -19.24 6.88
N GLN A 468 1.06 -19.73 5.71
CA GLN A 468 2.45 -20.09 5.43
C GLN A 468 3.34 -18.83 5.40
N GLN A 469 2.90 -17.78 4.71
CA GLN A 469 3.62 -16.50 4.67
C GLN A 469 3.85 -15.94 6.08
N MET A 470 2.82 -15.89 6.93
CA MET A 470 2.96 -15.40 8.30
C MET A 470 3.84 -16.29 9.18
N ALA A 471 3.73 -17.62 9.05
CA ALA A 471 4.53 -18.55 9.84
C ALA A 471 6.04 -18.36 9.55
N ASP A 472 6.41 -18.23 8.28
CA ASP A 472 7.80 -18.09 7.87
C ASP A 472 8.38 -16.70 8.21
N ILE A 473 7.57 -15.64 8.08
CA ILE A 473 7.96 -14.31 8.54
C ILE A 473 8.16 -14.32 10.06
N TYR A 474 7.26 -14.93 10.82
CA TYR A 474 7.38 -14.96 12.28
C TYR A 474 8.56 -15.79 12.76
N ALA A 475 8.85 -16.92 12.09
CA ALA A 475 10.01 -17.74 12.37
C ALA A 475 11.34 -17.00 12.10
N THR A 476 11.36 -16.15 11.08
CA THR A 476 12.56 -15.40 10.67
C THR A 476 12.70 -14.06 11.40
N ILE A 477 11.58 -13.40 11.72
CA ILE A 477 11.49 -12.03 12.23
C ILE A 477 10.52 -11.98 13.42
N PRO A 478 10.88 -12.57 14.58
CA PRO A 478 9.95 -12.74 15.70
C PRO A 478 9.39 -11.44 16.29
N GLN A 479 10.02 -10.29 16.02
CA GLN A 479 9.50 -8.98 16.43
C GLN A 479 8.24 -8.55 15.67
N ILE A 480 7.95 -9.14 14.51
CA ILE A 480 6.71 -8.86 13.77
C ILE A 480 5.55 -9.51 14.50
N ASN A 481 4.63 -8.69 15.00
CA ASN A 481 3.46 -9.13 15.77
C ASN A 481 2.13 -8.67 15.15
N ALA A 482 2.17 -8.10 13.95
CA ALA A 482 1.03 -7.53 13.26
C ALA A 482 1.15 -7.78 11.75
N PHE A 483 0.03 -8.14 11.12
CA PHE A 483 -0.06 -8.33 9.68
C PHE A 483 -1.32 -7.69 9.12
N SER A 484 -1.30 -7.36 7.84
CA SER A 484 -2.51 -7.01 7.09
C SER A 484 -2.59 -7.82 5.80
N HIS A 485 -3.81 -8.12 5.34
CA HIS A 485 -4.03 -8.94 4.15
C HIS A 485 -4.75 -8.15 3.05
N TYR A 486 -4.12 -8.05 1.89
CA TYR A 486 -4.61 -7.36 0.71
C TYR A 486 -5.20 -8.35 -0.29
N GLY A 487 -6.49 -8.29 -0.67
CA GLY A 487 -7.61 -7.56 -0.07
C GLY A 487 -8.81 -8.50 0.17
N TYR A 488 -9.90 -8.00 0.76
CA TYR A 488 -11.12 -8.81 1.00
C TYR A 488 -11.62 -9.49 -0.29
N ASP A 489 -11.51 -8.81 -1.41
CA ASP A 489 -11.87 -9.27 -2.76
C ASP A 489 -11.03 -10.42 -3.30
N TRP A 490 -9.78 -10.55 -2.84
CA TRP A 490 -8.93 -11.69 -3.19
C TRP A 490 -9.35 -12.96 -2.46
N GLN A 491 -9.87 -12.81 -1.24
CA GLN A 491 -10.34 -13.92 -0.41
C GLN A 491 -11.80 -14.29 -0.67
N ASP A 492 -12.57 -13.40 -1.33
CA ASP A 492 -13.97 -13.64 -1.71
C ASP A 492 -14.37 -12.88 -2.98
N SER A 493 -13.93 -13.41 -4.13
CA SER A 493 -14.10 -12.75 -5.43
C SER A 493 -15.55 -12.75 -5.92
N GLU A 494 -16.33 -13.79 -5.57
CA GLU A 494 -17.73 -13.88 -6.00
C GLU A 494 -18.61 -12.96 -5.16
N GLU A 495 -18.46 -12.98 -3.83
CA GLU A 495 -19.17 -12.04 -2.97
C GLU A 495 -18.86 -10.59 -3.36
N THR A 496 -17.59 -10.29 -3.68
CA THR A 496 -17.20 -8.96 -4.16
C THR A 496 -17.90 -8.57 -5.45
N ARG A 497 -18.03 -9.50 -6.41
CA ARG A 497 -18.77 -9.26 -7.66
C ARG A 497 -20.24 -8.93 -7.37
N GLN A 498 -20.87 -9.69 -6.48
CA GLN A 498 -22.26 -9.47 -6.07
C GLN A 498 -22.43 -8.09 -5.39
N ARG A 499 -21.54 -7.74 -4.47
CA ARG A 499 -21.50 -6.42 -3.78
C ARG A 499 -21.27 -5.25 -4.74
N LYS A 500 -20.51 -5.48 -5.82
CA LYS A 500 -20.24 -4.45 -6.83
C LYS A 500 -21.42 -4.19 -7.77
N PHE A 501 -22.14 -5.24 -8.17
CA PHE A 501 -23.14 -5.16 -9.25
C PHE A 501 -24.59 -5.43 -8.82
N CYS A 502 -24.83 -5.69 -7.54
CA CYS A 502 -26.14 -5.99 -6.96
C CYS A 502 -26.80 -7.22 -7.61
N LYS A 503 -26.01 -8.14 -8.16
CA LYS A 503 -26.49 -9.40 -8.74
C LYS A 503 -26.52 -10.46 -7.63
N GLN A 504 -27.63 -11.17 -7.51
CA GLN A 504 -27.73 -12.38 -6.70
C GLN A 504 -27.19 -13.57 -7.49
#